data_AF-A0AAW0G9J2-F1
#
_entry.id   AF-A0AAW0G9J2-F1
#
_cell.length_a   1.000
_cell.length_b   1.000
_cell.length_c   1.000
_cell.angle_alpha   90.00
_cell.angle_beta   90.00
_cell.angle_gamma   90.00
#
_symmetry.space_group_name_H-M   'P 1'
#
loop_
_entity.id
_entity.type
_entity.pdbx_description
1 polymer ?
#
loop_
_entity_poly.entity_id
_entity_poly.type
_entity_poly.pdbx_seq_one_letter_code
_entity_poly.pdbx_strand_id
1 'polypeptide(L)'
;MADPTLAVLDNVTAFLGGCIMAMNVSLVLYGVSTTQAYVYALNSKNDSFALKALVSAIWILETIHTACIFHEIYFYTIKGFGDYENINRISWTAGTFLAAETAVVALVQG
;
A
#
# COMPACT_ATOMS: atom_id res chain seq x y z
N MET A 1 -14.75 10.47 35.23
CA MET A 1 -13.53 10.79 34.47
C MET A 1 -13.26 9.56 33.62
N ALA A 2 -13.32 9.66 32.28
CA ALA A 2 -13.03 8.51 31.43
C ALA A 2 -11.56 8.11 31.64
N ASP A 3 -11.31 6.80 31.76
CA ASP A 3 -9.96 6.29 31.97
C ASP A 3 -9.11 6.60 30.72
N PRO A 4 -8.02 7.39 30.85
CA PRO A 4 -7.17 7.75 29.72
C PRO A 4 -6.54 6.54 29.03
N THR A 5 -6.42 5.40 29.70
CA THR A 5 -5.90 4.16 29.09
C THR A 5 -6.86 3.57 28.06
N LEU A 6 -8.18 3.67 28.30
CA LEU A 6 -9.20 3.18 27.35
C LEU A 6 -9.17 3.99 26.05
N ALA A 7 -9.04 5.32 26.16
CA ALA A 7 -8.97 6.19 24.99
C ALA A 7 -7.75 5.89 24.09
N VAL A 8 -6.60 5.51 24.69
CA VAL A 8 -5.41 5.09 23.95
C VAL A 8 -5.66 3.76 23.24
N LEU A 9 -6.24 2.78 23.93
CA LEU A 9 -6.52 1.45 23.35
C LEU A 9 -7.53 1.53 22.20
N ASP A 10 -8.56 2.37 22.32
CA ASP A 10 -9.54 2.59 21.26
C ASP A 10 -8.90 3.20 20.02
N ASN A 11 -8.01 4.19 20.19
CA ASN A 11 -7.27 4.81 19.08
C ASN A 11 -6.37 3.79 18.37
N VAL A 12 -5.59 3.01 19.14
CA VAL A 12 -4.71 1.97 18.61
C VAL A 12 -5.50 0.95 17.79
N THR A 13 -6.64 0.49 18.34
CA THR A 13 -7.50 -0.49 17.68
C THR A 13 -8.10 0.07 16.38
N ALA A 14 -8.60 1.31 16.41
CA ALA A 14 -9.18 1.95 15.24
C ALA A 14 -8.14 2.17 14.13
N PHE A 15 -6.96 2.68 14.48
CA PHE A 15 -5.91 2.97 13.52
C PHE A 15 -5.24 1.70 12.98
N LEU A 16 -4.64 0.87 13.84
CA LEU A 16 -3.93 -0.33 13.39
C LEU A 16 -4.89 -1.36 12.80
N GLY A 17 -6.09 -1.51 13.38
CA GLY A 17 -7.14 -2.35 12.80
C GLY A 17 -7.53 -1.87 11.41
N GLY A 18 -7.73 -0.57 11.23
CA GLY A 18 -7.98 0.04 9.92
C GLY A 18 -6.85 -0.22 8.92
N CYS A 19 -5.60 0.02 9.31
CA CYS A 19 -4.42 -0.22 8.46
C CYS A 19 -4.30 -1.67 8.01
N ILE A 20 -4.48 -2.63 8.94
CA ILE A 20 -4.41 -4.06 8.61
C ILE A 20 -5.54 -4.45 7.65
N MET A 21 -6.77 -3.96 7.87
CA MET A 21 -7.87 -4.22 6.94
C MET A 21 -7.60 -3.63 5.55
N ALA A 22 -7.12 -2.38 5.49
CA ALA A 22 -6.74 -1.74 4.24
C ALA A 22 -5.65 -2.53 3.50
N MET A 23 -4.60 -2.97 4.21
CA MET A 23 -3.54 -3.80 3.65
C MET A 23 -4.07 -5.10 3.04
N ASN A 24 -5.00 -5.79 3.71
CA ASN A 24 -5.58 -7.02 3.18
C ASN A 24 -6.34 -6.76 1.87
N VAL A 25 -7.13 -5.68 1.82
CA VAL A 25 -7.83 -5.26 0.59
C VAL A 25 -6.83 -4.90 -0.51
N SER A 26 -5.79 -4.11 -0.19
CA SER A 26 -4.72 -3.76 -1.13
C SER A 26 -4.01 -5.00 -1.67
N LEU A 27 -3.77 -6.03 -0.84
CA LEU A 27 -3.13 -7.27 -1.27
C LEU A 27 -3.99 -8.05 -2.27
N VAL A 28 -5.31 -8.09 -2.05
CA VAL A 28 -6.26 -8.70 -3.00
C VAL A 28 -6.22 -7.96 -4.34
N LEU A 29 -6.29 -6.63 -4.30
CA LEU A 29 -6.22 -5.80 -5.51
C LEU A 29 -4.88 -5.97 -6.23
N TYR A 30 -3.76 -6.00 -5.50
CA TYR A 30 -2.44 -6.28 -6.07
C TYR A 30 -2.38 -7.63 -6.78
N GLY A 31 -3.00 -8.67 -6.21
CA GLY A 31 -3.12 -9.98 -6.86
C GLY A 31 -3.90 -9.93 -8.17
N VAL A 32 -5.01 -9.17 -8.20
CA VAL A 32 -5.80 -8.92 -9.41
C VAL A 32 -4.97 -8.17 -10.45
N SER A 33 -4.33 -7.06 -10.08
CA SER A 33 -3.46 -6.26 -10.95
C SER A 33 -2.29 -7.07 -11.51
N THR A 34 -1.68 -7.92 -10.69
CA THR A 34 -0.60 -8.83 -11.11
C THR A 34 -1.11 -9.85 -12.12
N THR A 35 -2.30 -10.41 -11.91
CA THR A 35 -2.92 -11.33 -12.86
C THR A 35 -3.21 -10.63 -14.18
N GLN A 36 -3.73 -9.39 -14.15
CA GLN A 36 -3.96 -8.59 -15.35
C GLN A 36 -2.66 -8.30 -16.11
N ALA A 37 -1.60 -7.89 -15.41
CA ALA A 37 -0.29 -7.63 -16.01
C ALA A 37 0.32 -8.90 -16.63
N TYR A 38 0.17 -10.05 -15.96
CA TYR A 38 0.62 -11.35 -16.47
C TYR A 38 -0.13 -11.76 -17.74
N VAL A 39 -1.46 -11.69 -17.73
CA VAL A 39 -2.29 -12.00 -18.91
C VAL A 39 -1.99 -11.04 -20.07
N TYR A 40 -1.76 -9.75 -19.77
CA TYR A 40 -1.33 -8.77 -20.76
C TYR A 40 0.02 -9.15 -21.39
N ALA A 41 1.01 -9.53 -20.58
CA ALA A 41 2.32 -9.94 -21.07
C ALA A 41 2.25 -11.14 -22.03
N LEU A 42 1.31 -12.07 -21.82
CA LEU A 42 1.10 -13.21 -22.71
C LEU A 42 0.44 -12.86 -24.04
N ASN A 43 -0.49 -11.90 -24.05
CA ASN A 43 -1.34 -11.60 -25.21
C ASN A 43 -0.87 -10.41 -26.05
N SER A 44 0.04 -9.57 -25.54
CA SER A 44 0.45 -8.29 -26.16
C SER A 44 1.40 -8.42 -27.37
N LYS A 45 1.37 -9.51 -28.16
CA LYS A 45 2.36 -9.77 -29.22
C LYS A 45 2.53 -8.60 -30.22
N ASN A 46 1.44 -7.94 -30.59
CA ASN A 46 1.42 -6.87 -31.58
C ASN A 46 1.37 -5.45 -30.99
N ASP A 47 1.37 -5.32 -29.66
CA ASP A 47 1.27 -4.02 -29.01
C ASP A 47 2.60 -3.25 -29.10
N SER A 48 2.49 -1.92 -29.11
CA SER A 48 3.64 -1.03 -29.14
C SER A 48 4.54 -1.23 -27.92
N PHE A 49 5.85 -1.05 -28.11
CA PHE A 49 6.82 -1.13 -27.01
C PHE A 49 6.47 -0.16 -25.87
N ALA A 50 5.97 1.03 -26.20
CA ALA A 50 5.54 2.03 -25.23
C ALA A 50 4.44 1.51 -24.31
N LEU A 51 3.42 0.82 -24.84
CA LEU A 51 2.32 0.27 -24.05
C LEU A 51 2.81 -0.84 -23.11
N LYS A 52 3.70 -1.71 -23.60
CA LYS A 52 4.31 -2.77 -22.77
C LYS A 52 5.16 -2.22 -21.64
N ALA A 53 5.95 -1.18 -21.93
CA ALA A 53 6.76 -0.48 -20.93
C ALA A 53 5.87 0.19 -19.87
N LEU A 54 4.77 0.82 -20.29
CA LEU A 54 3.80 1.45 -19.38
C LEU A 54 3.17 0.42 -18.42
N VAL A 55 2.64 -0.69 -18.93
CA VAL A 55 2.03 -1.74 -18.09
C VAL A 55 3.05 -2.34 -17.12
N SER A 56 4.29 -2.55 -17.58
CA SER A 56 5.37 -3.05 -16.72
C SER A 56 5.73 -2.05 -15.63
N ALA A 57 5.79 -0.75 -15.95
CA ALA A 57 6.08 0.32 -15.00
C ALA A 57 4.98 0.43 -13.93
N ILE A 58 3.71 0.38 -14.34
CA ILE A 58 2.56 0.38 -13.42
C ILE A 58 2.64 -0.82 -12.47
N TRP A 59 2.91 -2.03 -12.99
CA TRP A 59 3.00 -3.23 -12.16
C TRP A 59 4.16 -3.18 -11.15
N ILE A 60 5.32 -2.63 -11.55
CA ILE A 60 6.45 -2.42 -10.64
C ILE A 60 6.08 -1.41 -9.54
N LEU A 61 5.42 -0.32 -9.91
CA LEU A 61 5.02 0.73 -8.98
C LEU A 61 4.01 0.19 -7.94
N GLU A 62 3.02 -0.58 -8.38
CA GLU A 62 2.09 -1.32 -7.52
C GLU A 62 2.80 -2.30 -6.56
N THR A 63 3.87 -2.95 -7.03
CA THR A 63 4.67 -3.88 -6.22
C THR A 63 5.44 -3.13 -5.12
N ILE A 64 6.07 -2.00 -5.47
CA ILE A 64 6.80 -1.15 -4.51
C ILE A 64 5.81 -0.60 -3.47
N HIS A 65 4.67 -0.08 -3.94
CA HIS A 65 3.58 0.41 -3.12
C HIS A 65 3.12 -0.64 -2.09
N THR A 66 2.81 -1.85 -2.56
CA THR A 66 2.40 -2.96 -1.69
C THR A 66 3.49 -3.29 -0.66
N ALA A 67 4.76 -3.36 -1.07
CA ALA A 67 5.88 -3.63 -0.16
C ALA A 67 6.06 -2.56 0.93
N CYS A 68 5.82 -1.28 0.60
CA CYS A 68 5.84 -0.19 1.57
C CYS A 68 4.75 -0.37 2.65
N ILE A 69 3.54 -0.79 2.27
CA ILE A 69 2.45 -1.08 3.21
C ILE A 69 2.83 -2.20 4.18
N PHE A 70 3.44 -3.29 3.67
CA PHE A 70 3.94 -4.38 4.52
C PHE A 70 4.98 -3.88 5.53
N HIS A 71 5.94 -3.07 5.06
CA HIS A 71 6.98 -2.50 5.93
C HIS A 71 6.36 -1.59 7.01
N GLU A 72 5.37 -0.78 6.66
CA GLU A 72 4.69 0.13 7.58
C GLU A 72 3.99 -0.63 8.71
N ILE A 73 3.21 -1.66 8.36
CA ILE A 73 2.52 -2.48 9.35
C ILE A 73 3.52 -3.22 10.23
N TYR A 74 4.59 -3.77 9.66
CA TYR A 74 5.67 -4.38 10.45
C TYR A 74 6.33 -3.38 11.42
N PHE A 75 6.54 -2.14 10.97
CA PHE A 75 7.15 -1.10 11.79
C PHE A 75 6.26 -0.73 12.98
N TYR A 76 4.97 -0.52 12.77
CA TYR A 76 4.05 -0.16 13.86
C TYR A 76 3.67 -1.32 14.77
N THR A 77 3.51 -2.54 14.24
CA THR A 77 3.02 -3.68 15.03
C THR A 77 4.13 -4.47 15.71
N ILE A 78 5.28 -4.66 15.05
CA ILE A 78 6.36 -5.51 15.57
C ILE A 78 7.48 -4.66 16.16
N LYS A 79 8.05 -3.72 15.40
CA LYS A 79 9.16 -2.89 15.90
C LYS A 79 8.72 -1.88 16.96
N GLY A 80 7.55 -1.27 16.78
CA GLY A 80 6.96 -0.30 17.70
C GLY A 80 6.04 -0.91 18.76
N PHE A 81 6.12 -2.22 19.01
CA PHE A 81 5.22 -2.88 19.94
C PHE A 81 5.31 -2.25 21.34
N GLY A 82 4.17 -1.78 21.87
CA GLY A 82 4.08 -1.10 23.16
C GLY A 82 4.41 0.40 23.13
N ASP A 83 4.86 0.94 21.99
CA ASP A 83 5.07 2.38 21.79
C ASP A 83 3.86 2.99 21.05
N TYR A 84 2.85 3.37 21.84
CA TYR A 84 1.61 3.96 21.32
C TYR A 84 1.80 5.40 20.79
N GLU A 85 2.89 6.09 21.14
CA GLU A 85 3.19 7.40 20.57
C GLU A 85 3.67 7.29 19.12
N ASN A 86 4.35 6.19 18.77
CA ASN A 86 4.83 5.95 17.43
C ASN A 86 3.68 5.95 16.39
N ILE A 87 2.49 5.46 16.78
CA ILE A 87 1.29 5.42 15.92
C ILE A 87 0.84 6.83 15.51
N ASN A 88 1.08 7.85 16.35
CA ASN A 88 0.74 9.24 16.04
C ASN A 88 1.77 9.92 15.12
N ARG A 89 2.88 9.25 14.78
CA ARG A 89 3.91 9.78 13.89
C ARG A 89 3.68 9.24 12.49
N ILE A 90 3.56 10.14 11.52
CA ILE A 90 3.47 9.78 10.10
C ILE A 90 4.81 9.15 9.67
N SER A 91 4.77 7.87 9.30
CA SER A 91 5.93 7.20 8.72
C SER A 91 6.26 7.78 7.34
N TRP A 92 7.54 7.78 6.98
CA TRP A 92 7.97 8.14 5.62
C TRP A 92 7.36 7.20 4.55
N THR A 93 7.00 5.97 4.94
CA THR A 93 6.33 5.01 4.06
C THR A 93 4.93 5.47 3.62
N ALA A 94 4.23 6.24 4.44
CA ALA A 94 2.94 6.81 4.09
C ALA A 94 3.08 7.85 2.97
N GLY A 95 4.18 8.62 2.96
CA GLY A 95 4.50 9.53 1.86
C GLY A 95 4.80 8.79 0.55
N THR A 96 5.54 7.68 0.63
CA THR A 96 5.81 6.84 -0.56
C THR A 96 4.57 6.13 -1.10
N PHE A 97 3.65 5.73 -0.21
CA PHE A 97 2.35 5.16 -0.57
C PHE A 97 1.56 6.15 -1.45
N LEU A 98 1.37 7.39 -0.97
CA LEU A 98 0.62 8.43 -1.68
C LEU A 98 1.29 8.84 -3.00
N ALA A 99 2.62 8.91 -3.03
CA ALA A 99 3.35 9.24 -4.23
C ALA A 99 3.24 8.16 -5.32
N ALA A 100 3.26 6.88 -4.92
CA ALA A 100 3.10 5.77 -5.86
C ALA A 100 1.69 5.76 -6.49
N GLU A 101 0.65 5.90 -5.69
CA GLU A 101 -0.74 5.95 -6.15
C GLU A 101 -0.99 7.11 -7.13
N THR A 102 -0.51 8.31 -6.79
CA THR A 102 -0.65 9.48 -7.69
C THR A 102 0.12 9.31 -8.99
N ALA A 103 1.29 8.66 -8.96
CA ALA A 103 2.05 8.34 -10.16
C ALA A 103 1.34 7.30 -11.03
N VAL A 104 0.72 6.26 -10.47
CA VAL A 104 -0.11 5.31 -11.23
C VAL A 104 -1.27 6.04 -11.92
N VAL A 105 -2.00 6.88 -11.19
CA VAL A 105 -3.12 7.65 -11.76
C VAL A 105 -2.66 8.57 -12.89
N ALA A 106 -1.54 9.28 -12.71
CA ALA A 106 -0.98 10.14 -13.73
C ALA A 106 -0.55 9.36 -14.99
N LEU A 107 0.03 8.17 -14.82
CA LEU A 107 0.44 7.30 -15.92
C LEU A 107 -0.75 6.70 -16.69
N VAL A 108 -1.90 6.52 -16.04
CA VAL A 108 -3.11 6.00 -16.67
C VAL A 108 -3.91 7.11 -17.36
N GLN A 109 -3.88 8.34 -16.84
CA GLN A 109 -4.67 9.47 -17.34
C GLN A 109 -3.93 10.39 -18.33
N GLY A 110 -2.62 10.20 -18.52
CA GLY A 110 -1.79 10.93 -19.49
C GLY A 110 -1.70 10.21 -20.83
#